data_AF-A0A2N2ITP8-F1
#
_entry.id   AF-A0A2N2ITP8-F1
#
_cell.length_a   1.000
_cell.length_b   1.000
_cell.length_c   1.000
_cell.angle_alpha   90.00
_cell.angle_beta   90.00
_cell.angle_gamma   90.00
#
_symmetry.space_group_name_H-M   'P 1'
#
loop_
_entity.id
_entity.type
_entity.pdbx_description
1 polymer ?
#
loop_
_entity_poly.entity_id
_entity_poly.type
_entity_poly.pdbx_seq_one_letter_code
_entity_poly.pdbx_strand_id
1 'polypeptide(L)'
;MSFSVLHRTVACLSLLLSCAIFSCPPSFAGAGAGEPLPLAADLVEDGQVIDLASPRYQELFQELAAQHGFSREELDQLFAGVTIKKRVLELMDTQWEAKPYFEYSPRFITPQIIQEGKRLLHEHRELLDRVEKELGVEREIVVAIWGIESKFGEHKGG
;
A
#
# COMPACT_ATOMS: atom_id res chain seq x y z
N MET A 1 62.24 46.39 16.98
CA MET A 1 63.16 45.27 17.26
C MET A 1 62.79 44.16 16.29
N SER A 2 63.10 44.25 15.00
CA SER A 2 64.38 44.02 14.27
C SER A 2 65.00 42.62 14.44
N PHE A 3 65.37 42.07 13.26
CA PHE A 3 66.16 40.86 12.94
C PHE A 3 65.38 39.52 12.97
N SER A 4 65.50 38.58 12.03
CA SER A 4 66.15 38.50 10.72
C SER A 4 65.81 37.17 10.04
N VAL A 5 65.56 37.21 8.72
CA VAL A 5 66.25 36.43 7.66
C VAL A 5 66.43 34.91 7.88
N LEU A 6 65.78 34.09 7.04
CA LEU A 6 66.52 33.10 6.23
C LEU A 6 65.80 32.77 4.91
N HIS A 7 66.33 33.37 3.83
CA HIS A 7 66.17 32.94 2.45
C HIS A 7 66.81 31.57 2.23
N ARG A 8 66.12 30.68 1.51
CA ARG A 8 66.76 29.81 0.51
C ARG A 8 65.88 29.72 -0.73
N THR A 9 66.21 30.60 -1.66
CA THR A 9 65.95 30.54 -3.09
C THR A 9 66.59 29.30 -3.73
N VAL A 10 65.83 28.55 -4.54
CA VAL A 10 66.31 28.06 -5.85
C VAL A 10 65.11 28.07 -6.80
N ALA A 11 65.29 28.81 -7.89
CA ALA A 11 64.37 29.03 -8.99
C ALA A 11 64.65 28.06 -10.15
N CYS A 12 63.70 28.03 -11.09
CA CYS A 12 63.81 27.54 -12.48
C CYS A 12 63.95 26.01 -12.62
N LEU A 13 63.34 25.32 -13.59
CA LEU A 13 63.08 25.69 -14.96
C LEU A 13 62.00 24.77 -15.55
N SER A 14 61.12 25.36 -16.32
CA SER A 14 60.12 24.80 -17.23
C SER A 14 60.57 23.63 -18.11
N LEU A 15 59.70 22.61 -18.27
CA LEU A 15 59.49 21.98 -19.59
C LEU A 15 58.05 21.44 -19.73
N LEU A 16 57.40 21.92 -20.80
CA LEU A 16 56.11 21.51 -21.32
C LEU A 16 56.19 20.07 -21.85
N LEU A 17 55.24 19.21 -21.49
CA LEU A 17 54.86 18.08 -22.34
C LEU A 17 53.35 17.86 -22.30
N SER A 18 52.71 18.27 -23.39
CA SER A 18 51.35 17.95 -23.77
C SER A 18 51.14 16.43 -23.85
N CYS A 19 50.11 15.92 -23.19
CA CYS A 19 49.39 14.74 -23.66
C CYS A 19 47.92 14.89 -23.27
N ALA A 20 47.12 15.23 -24.26
CA ALA A 20 45.67 15.12 -24.20
C ALA A 20 45.30 13.65 -23.93
N ILE A 21 45.01 13.33 -22.68
CA ILE A 21 44.25 12.12 -22.35
C ILE A 21 42.80 12.57 -22.29
N PHE A 22 42.19 12.60 -23.47
CA PHE A 22 40.74 12.60 -23.63
C PHE A 22 40.26 11.22 -23.18
N SER A 23 40.21 10.99 -21.86
CA SER A 23 39.62 9.77 -21.30
C SER A 23 38.12 9.95 -21.39
N CYS A 24 37.55 9.29 -22.39
CA CYS A 24 36.13 8.97 -22.50
C CYS A 24 35.56 8.68 -21.10
N PRO A 25 34.51 9.39 -20.62
CA PRO A 25 33.79 8.92 -19.45
C PRO A 25 33.28 7.51 -19.77
N PRO A 26 33.30 6.55 -18.84
CA PRO A 26 32.71 5.26 -19.10
C PRO A 26 31.25 5.52 -19.46
N SER A 27 30.90 5.23 -20.72
CA SER A 27 29.52 5.01 -21.09
C SER A 27 29.03 3.93 -20.15
N PHE A 28 28.21 4.33 -19.16
CA PHE A 28 27.27 3.42 -18.54
C PHE A 28 26.31 3.00 -19.66
N ALA A 29 26.75 2.03 -20.46
CA ALA A 29 25.87 1.13 -21.16
C ALA A 29 25.21 0.28 -20.05
N GLY A 30 24.22 0.89 -19.39
CA GLY A 30 23.32 0.21 -18.49
C GLY A 30 22.62 -0.88 -19.27
N ALA A 31 22.69 -2.08 -18.69
CA ALA A 31 22.08 -3.31 -19.14
C ALA A 31 20.65 -3.12 -19.70
N GLY A 32 20.30 -4.01 -20.64
CA GLY A 32 19.07 -3.97 -21.42
C GLY A 32 17.80 -3.71 -20.61
N ALA A 33 16.81 -3.16 -21.30
CA ALA A 33 15.44 -2.97 -20.81
C ALA A 33 15.03 -4.18 -19.96
N GLY A 34 15.04 -3.98 -18.64
CA GLY A 34 14.72 -5.02 -17.69
C GLY A 34 13.26 -5.41 -17.87
N GLU A 35 13.02 -6.71 -18.03
CA GLU A 35 11.68 -7.29 -17.96
C GLU A 35 10.95 -6.72 -16.72
N PRO A 36 9.66 -6.37 -16.84
CA PRO A 36 8.89 -5.86 -15.71
C PRO A 36 8.91 -6.87 -14.56
N LEU A 37 9.00 -6.37 -13.32
CA LEU A 37 8.91 -7.22 -12.13
C LEU A 37 7.60 -8.00 -12.15
N PRO A 38 7.60 -9.29 -11.74
CA PRO A 38 6.39 -10.09 -11.68
C PRO A 38 5.38 -9.48 -10.70
N LEU A 39 4.10 -9.60 -11.01
CA LEU A 39 3.00 -9.16 -10.14
C LEU A 39 2.82 -10.16 -8.99
N ALA A 40 2.09 -9.77 -7.93
CA ALA A 40 1.96 -10.62 -6.74
C ALA A 40 1.25 -11.95 -7.06
N ALA A 41 0.23 -11.92 -7.91
CA ALA A 41 -0.52 -13.10 -8.34
C ALA A 41 0.31 -14.08 -9.19
N ASP A 42 1.36 -13.60 -9.85
CA ASP A 42 2.26 -14.43 -10.67
C ASP A 42 3.17 -15.31 -9.80
N LEU A 43 3.37 -14.92 -8.54
CA LEU A 43 4.30 -15.58 -7.61
C LEU A 43 3.65 -16.71 -6.79
N VAL A 44 2.36 -16.98 -7.00
CA VAL A 44 1.60 -17.94 -6.18
C VAL A 44 0.66 -18.83 -7.00
N GLU A 45 0.33 -19.98 -6.41
CA GLU A 45 -0.76 -20.85 -6.86
C GLU A 45 -2.02 -20.65 -5.99
N ASP A 46 -3.19 -20.84 -6.59
CA ASP A 46 -4.44 -20.79 -5.82
C ASP A 46 -4.54 -21.99 -4.87
N GLY A 47 -4.89 -21.74 -3.61
CA GLY A 47 -4.91 -22.75 -2.57
C GLY A 47 -3.54 -23.12 -2.00
N GLN A 48 -2.47 -22.44 -2.40
CA GLN A 48 -1.13 -22.63 -1.83
C GLN A 48 -1.15 -22.37 -0.31
N VAL A 49 -0.67 -23.33 0.49
CA VAL A 49 -0.53 -23.13 1.94
C VAL A 49 0.53 -22.06 2.21
N ILE A 50 0.24 -21.14 3.13
CA ILE A 50 1.18 -20.09 3.50
C ILE A 50 2.43 -20.67 4.19
N ASP A 51 3.60 -20.11 3.88
CA ASP A 51 4.85 -20.50 4.55
C ASP A 51 5.02 -19.72 5.85
N LEU A 52 4.52 -20.31 6.95
CA LEU A 52 4.67 -19.74 8.28
C LEU A 52 6.14 -19.68 8.74
N ALA A 53 7.06 -20.42 8.14
CA ALA A 53 8.49 -20.33 8.46
C ALA A 53 9.16 -19.10 7.83
N SER A 54 8.49 -18.43 6.89
CA SER A 54 9.05 -17.23 6.27
C SER A 54 9.28 -16.11 7.30
N PRO A 55 10.33 -15.28 7.11
CA PRO A 55 10.65 -14.20 8.06
C PRO A 55 9.48 -13.24 8.32
N ARG A 56 8.66 -12.96 7.30
CA ARG A 56 7.51 -12.05 7.43
C ARG A 56 6.46 -12.56 8.42
N TYR A 57 6.13 -13.85 8.39
CA TYR A 57 5.18 -14.42 9.35
C TYR A 57 5.79 -14.57 10.74
N GLN A 58 7.09 -14.85 10.85
CA GLN A 58 7.77 -14.87 12.15
C GLN A 58 7.80 -13.48 12.80
N GLU A 59 8.05 -12.42 12.02
CA GLU A 59 7.98 -11.03 12.48
C GLU A 59 6.56 -10.66 12.91
N LEU A 60 5.55 -10.99 12.09
CA LEU A 60 4.13 -10.78 12.44
C LEU A 60 3.76 -11.50 13.74
N PHE A 61 4.18 -12.75 13.92
CA PHE A 61 3.87 -13.52 15.13
C PHE A 61 4.54 -12.93 16.37
N GLN A 62 5.77 -12.43 16.23
CA GLN A 62 6.46 -11.72 17.31
C GLN A 62 5.73 -10.43 17.68
N GLU A 63 5.25 -9.66 16.70
CA GLU A 63 4.46 -8.45 16.93
C GLU A 63 3.14 -8.75 17.63
N LEU A 64 2.38 -9.73 17.14
CA LEU A 64 1.10 -10.15 17.72
C LEU A 64 1.27 -10.66 19.16
N ALA A 65 2.33 -11.41 19.43
CA ALA A 65 2.63 -11.87 20.79
C ALA A 65 3.05 -10.70 21.71
N ALA A 66 3.99 -9.86 21.28
CA ALA A 66 4.57 -8.82 22.13
C ALA A 66 3.64 -7.64 22.39
N GLN A 67 2.82 -7.26 21.40
CA GLN A 67 1.99 -6.05 21.47
C GLN A 67 0.53 -6.34 21.75
N HIS A 68 0.02 -7.49 21.28
CA HIS A 68 -1.40 -7.83 21.35
C HIS A 68 -1.68 -9.03 22.28
N GLY A 69 -0.64 -9.66 22.84
CA GLY A 69 -0.77 -10.69 23.88
C GLY A 69 -1.23 -12.06 23.38
N PHE A 70 -1.17 -12.31 22.07
CA PHE A 70 -1.50 -13.63 21.52
C PHE A 70 -0.48 -14.69 21.96
N SER A 71 -0.98 -15.86 22.38
CA SER A 71 -0.13 -17.01 22.64
C SER A 71 0.36 -17.62 21.32
N ARG A 72 1.48 -18.37 21.38
CA ARG A 72 1.98 -19.06 20.19
C ARG A 72 0.98 -20.10 19.69
N GLU A 73 0.34 -20.80 20.62
CA GLU A 73 -0.67 -21.82 20.34
C GLU A 73 -1.91 -21.23 19.65
N GLU A 74 -2.37 -20.04 20.07
CA GLU A 74 -3.49 -19.34 19.42
C GLU A 74 -3.14 -18.98 17.97
N LEU A 75 -1.94 -18.44 17.74
CA LEU A 75 -1.49 -18.07 16.39
C LEU A 75 -1.31 -19.31 15.50
N ASP A 76 -0.70 -20.37 16.02
CA ASP A 76 -0.53 -21.63 15.28
C ASP A 76 -1.90 -22.23 14.91
N GLN A 77 -2.91 -22.14 15.78
CA GLN A 77 -4.28 -22.58 15.48
C GLN A 77 -4.99 -21.69 14.45
N LEU A 78 -4.88 -20.36 14.58
CA LEU A 78 -5.53 -19.42 13.68
C LEU A 78 -5.00 -19.52 12.25
N PHE A 79 -3.70 -19.78 12.09
CA PHE A 79 -3.04 -19.85 10.80
C PHE A 79 -2.91 -21.28 10.25
N ALA A 80 -3.33 -22.30 11.01
CA ALA A 80 -3.28 -23.69 10.58
C ALA A 80 -4.07 -23.90 9.29
N GLY A 81 -3.36 -24.32 8.22
CA GLY A 81 -3.98 -24.66 6.94
C GLY A 81 -4.53 -23.46 6.17
N VAL A 82 -4.16 -22.22 6.53
CA VAL A 82 -4.51 -21.04 5.75
C VAL A 82 -3.86 -21.14 4.37
N THR A 83 -4.66 -20.87 3.34
CA THR A 83 -4.23 -20.91 1.95
C THR A 83 -4.37 -19.55 1.28
N ILE A 84 -3.52 -19.33 0.28
CA ILE A 84 -3.56 -18.14 -0.56
C ILE A 84 -4.73 -18.27 -1.53
N LYS A 85 -5.63 -17.28 -1.51
CA LYS A 85 -6.64 -17.09 -2.55
C LYS A 85 -6.02 -16.25 -3.67
N LYS A 86 -5.56 -16.87 -4.75
CA LYS A 86 -4.87 -16.18 -5.86
C LYS A 86 -5.72 -15.04 -6.42
N ARG A 87 -7.04 -15.23 -6.49
CA ARG A 87 -7.99 -14.21 -6.93
C ARG A 87 -7.87 -12.89 -6.17
N VAL A 88 -7.53 -12.92 -4.89
CA VAL A 88 -7.32 -11.70 -4.09
C VAL A 88 -6.10 -10.93 -4.60
N LEU A 89 -5.00 -11.62 -4.88
CA LEU A 89 -3.81 -10.98 -5.42
C LEU A 89 -4.04 -10.45 -6.83
N GLU A 90 -4.76 -11.18 -7.68
CA GLU A 90 -5.13 -10.68 -9.03
C GLU A 90 -5.95 -9.38 -8.95
N LEU A 91 -6.87 -9.30 -7.99
CA LEU A 91 -7.65 -8.08 -7.75
C LEU A 91 -6.78 -6.93 -7.22
N MET A 92 -5.77 -7.23 -6.39
CA MET A 92 -4.82 -6.23 -5.88
C MET A 92 -3.85 -5.74 -6.97
N ASP A 93 -3.45 -6.63 -7.89
CA ASP A 93 -2.57 -6.31 -9.02
C ASP A 93 -3.31 -5.53 -10.12
N THR A 94 -4.64 -5.51 -10.11
CA THR A 94 -5.44 -4.82 -11.10
C THR A 94 -5.25 -3.30 -10.97
N GLN A 95 -4.66 -2.68 -11.99
CA GLN A 95 -4.63 -1.23 -12.12
C GLN A 95 -6.03 -0.71 -12.45
N TRP A 96 -6.64 0.03 -11.53
CA TRP A 96 -7.92 0.67 -11.77
C TRP A 96 -7.73 2.07 -12.33
N GLU A 97 -8.46 2.39 -13.40
CA GLU A 97 -8.63 3.77 -13.87
C GLU A 97 -9.96 4.32 -13.33
N ALA A 98 -9.94 5.59 -12.91
CA ALA A 98 -11.15 6.26 -12.44
C ALA A 98 -12.16 6.38 -13.59
N LYS A 99 -13.36 5.84 -13.40
CA LYS A 99 -14.46 6.05 -14.36
C LYS A 99 -15.01 7.47 -14.24
N PRO A 100 -15.45 8.10 -15.34
CA PRO A 100 -16.15 9.37 -15.26
C PRO A 100 -17.36 9.30 -14.32
N TYR A 101 -17.64 10.40 -13.60
CA TYR A 101 -18.69 10.42 -12.58
C TYR A 101 -20.06 9.96 -13.10
N PHE A 102 -20.41 10.34 -14.34
CA PHE A 102 -21.69 9.99 -14.96
C PHE A 102 -21.85 8.48 -15.21
N GLU A 103 -20.76 7.72 -15.29
CA GLU A 103 -20.78 6.24 -15.39
C GLU A 103 -20.73 5.54 -14.03
N TYR A 104 -20.22 6.24 -13.01
CA TYR A 104 -20.05 5.71 -11.66
C TYR A 104 -21.32 5.89 -10.81
N SER A 105 -21.83 7.11 -10.74
CA SER A 105 -22.99 7.50 -9.92
C SER A 105 -24.23 6.60 -10.10
N PRO A 106 -24.63 6.22 -11.33
CA PRO A 106 -25.81 5.38 -11.53
C PRO A 106 -25.73 3.99 -10.91
N ARG A 107 -24.54 3.51 -10.49
CA ARG A 107 -24.40 2.23 -9.79
C ARG A 107 -24.91 2.29 -8.34
N PHE A 108 -24.91 3.47 -7.73
CA PHE A 108 -25.25 3.69 -6.33
C PHE A 108 -26.51 4.54 -6.16
N ILE A 109 -26.76 5.48 -7.07
CA ILE A 109 -27.95 6.33 -7.06
C ILE A 109 -29.04 5.68 -7.93
N THR A 110 -29.64 4.60 -7.41
CA THR A 110 -30.73 3.89 -8.08
C THR A 110 -32.06 4.09 -7.35
N PRO A 111 -33.22 4.00 -8.04
CA PRO A 111 -34.52 4.05 -7.38
C PRO A 111 -34.66 3.02 -6.26
N GLN A 112 -34.10 1.82 -6.44
CA GLN A 112 -34.14 0.77 -5.41
C GLN A 112 -33.36 1.18 -4.15
N ILE A 113 -32.12 1.65 -4.30
CA ILE A 113 -31.28 2.06 -3.15
C ILE A 113 -31.92 3.25 -2.42
N ILE A 114 -32.49 4.22 -3.15
CA ILE A 114 -33.15 5.38 -2.56
C ILE A 114 -34.39 4.97 -1.77
N GLN A 115 -35.23 4.09 -2.33
CA GLN A 115 -36.43 3.61 -1.67
C GLN A 115 -36.09 2.85 -0.39
N GLU A 116 -35.10 1.97 -0.46
CA GLU A 116 -34.67 1.18 0.68
C GLU A 116 -34.01 2.03 1.76
N GLY A 117 -33.17 2.99 1.39
CA GLY A 117 -32.59 3.95 2.33
C GLY A 117 -33.66 4.77 3.07
N LYS A 118 -34.71 5.23 2.38
CA LYS A 118 -35.85 5.92 3.01
C LYS A 118 -36.60 5.02 3.98
N ARG A 119 -36.78 3.75 3.62
CA ARG A 119 -37.43 2.75 4.47
C ARG A 119 -36.64 2.54 5.76
N LEU A 120 -35.32 2.35 5.64
CA LEU A 120 -34.41 2.13 6.77
C LEU A 120 -34.26 3.37 7.67
N LEU A 121 -34.26 4.57 7.09
CA LEU A 121 -34.31 5.82 7.86
C LEU A 121 -35.56 5.90 8.75
N HIS A 122 -36.69 5.41 8.25
CA HIS A 122 -37.93 5.37 9.02
C HIS A 122 -37.90 4.26 10.08
N GLU A 123 -37.53 3.04 9.68
CA GLU A 123 -37.48 1.87 10.55
C GLU A 123 -36.51 2.04 11.72
N HIS A 124 -35.32 2.59 11.49
CA HIS A 124 -34.27 2.73 12.49
C HIS A 124 -34.17 4.14 13.08
N ARG A 125 -35.24 4.96 12.96
CA ARG A 125 -35.25 6.37 13.41
C ARG A 125 -34.66 6.56 14.79
N GLU A 126 -35.14 5.83 15.80
CA GLU A 126 -34.69 6.02 17.19
C GLU A 126 -33.20 5.70 17.38
N LEU A 127 -32.69 4.68 16.68
CA LEU A 127 -31.28 4.32 16.71
C LEU A 127 -30.45 5.41 16.03
N LEU A 128 -30.87 5.81 14.83
CA LEU A 128 -30.16 6.80 14.03
C LEU A 128 -30.17 8.19 14.70
N ASP A 129 -31.24 8.56 15.38
CA ASP A 129 -31.32 9.80 16.18
C ASP A 129 -30.31 9.79 17.34
N ARG A 130 -30.09 8.64 17.98
CA ARG A 130 -29.04 8.51 19.01
C ARG A 130 -27.65 8.61 18.40
N VAL A 131 -27.40 7.90 17.30
CA VAL A 131 -26.11 7.93 16.57
C VAL A 131 -25.79 9.35 16.13
N GLU A 132 -26.75 10.06 15.55
CA GLU A 132 -26.59 11.45 15.13
C GLU A 132 -26.28 12.37 16.32
N LYS A 133 -26.98 12.21 17.44
CA LYS A 133 -26.73 12.99 18.65
C LYS A 133 -25.36 12.73 19.27
N GLU A 134 -24.90 11.47 19.27
CA GLU A 134 -23.66 11.05 19.91
C GLU A 134 -22.43 11.36 19.04
N LEU A 135 -22.53 11.16 17.72
CA LEU A 135 -21.41 11.28 16.79
C LEU A 135 -21.42 12.59 15.99
N GLY A 136 -22.53 13.32 15.96
CA GLY A 136 -22.67 14.55 15.17
C GLY A 136 -22.74 14.32 13.65
N VAL A 137 -23.06 13.10 13.21
CA VAL A 137 -23.19 12.74 11.79
C VAL A 137 -24.65 12.55 11.43
N GLU A 138 -25.12 13.27 10.40
CA GLU A 138 -26.49 13.17 9.90
C GLU A 138 -26.86 11.72 9.56
N ARG A 139 -28.04 11.28 10.02
CA ARG A 139 -28.51 9.90 9.81
C ARG A 139 -28.55 9.48 8.35
N GLU A 140 -28.83 10.41 7.45
CA GLU A 140 -28.88 10.19 6.01
C GLU A 140 -27.51 9.80 5.46
N ILE A 141 -26.43 10.35 6.00
CA ILE A 141 -25.05 10.01 5.62
C ILE A 141 -24.69 8.61 6.08
N VAL A 142 -25.07 8.25 7.31
CA VAL A 142 -24.86 6.89 7.86
C VAL A 142 -25.55 5.84 6.98
N VAL A 143 -26.82 6.09 6.64
CA VAL A 143 -27.60 5.18 5.78
C VAL A 143 -27.05 5.15 4.35
N ALA A 144 -26.60 6.29 3.79
CA ALA A 144 -25.99 6.33 2.47
C ALA A 144 -24.71 5.49 2.39
N ILE A 145 -23.82 5.59 3.38
CA ILE A 145 -22.60 4.76 3.47
C ILE A 145 -22.98 3.29 3.54
N TRP A 146 -23.92 2.93 4.42
CA TRP A 146 -24.37 1.53 4.56
C TRP A 146 -24.91 0.93 3.25
N GLY A 147 -25.65 1.74 2.49
CA GLY A 147 -26.16 1.39 1.16
C GLY A 147 -25.04 1.19 0.12
N ILE A 148 -24.05 2.09 0.10
CA ILE A 148 -22.91 2.01 -0.84
C ILE A 148 -22.03 0.80 -0.54
N GLU A 149 -21.70 0.56 0.74
CA GLU A 149 -20.71 -0.45 1.13
C GLU A 149 -21.24 -1.89 1.03
N SER A 150 -22.52 -2.11 1.32
CA SER A 150 -23.04 -3.47 1.50
C SER A 150 -24.44 -3.70 0.94
N LYS A 151 -25.04 -2.69 0.29
CA LYS A 151 -26.49 -2.66 0.00
C LYS A 151 -27.31 -3.02 1.23
N PHE A 152 -27.08 -2.29 2.31
CA PHE A 152 -27.78 -2.48 3.58
C PHE A 152 -27.63 -3.89 4.18
N GLY A 153 -26.48 -4.54 3.91
CA GLY A 153 -26.14 -5.87 4.42
C GLY A 153 -26.49 -7.04 3.49
N GLU A 154 -27.02 -6.81 2.29
CA GLU A 154 -27.22 -7.86 1.29
C GLU A 154 -25.90 -8.42 0.73
N HIS A 155 -24.85 -7.59 0.66
CA HIS A 155 -23.53 -7.96 0.15
C HIS A 155 -22.52 -7.88 1.31
N LYS A 156 -22.21 -9.03 1.92
CA LYS A 156 -21.25 -9.14 3.05
C LYS A 156 -19.86 -9.65 2.65
N GLY A 157 -19.60 -9.77 1.34
CA GLY A 157 -18.38 -10.39 0.81
C GLY A 157 -18.43 -11.93 0.83
N GLY A 158 -17.63 -12.54 -0.04
CA GLY A 158 -17.40 -14.00 -0.15
C GLY A 158 -15.92 -14.28 -0.43
#